data_AF-A0A1S4A291-F1
#
_entry.id   AF-A0A1S4A291-F1
#
_cell.length_a   1.000
_cell.length_b   1.000
_cell.length_c   1.000
_cell.angle_alpha   90.00
_cell.angle_beta   90.00
_cell.angle_gamma   90.00
#
_symmetry.space_group_name_H-M   'P 1'
#
loop_
_entity.id
_entity.type
_entity.pdbx_description
1 polymer ?
#
loop_
_entity_poly.entity_id
_entity_poly.type
_entity_poly.pdbx_seq_one_letter_code
_entity_poly.pdbx_strand_id
1 'polypeptide(L)'
;MTRMARSCMQSLLKVVNSAIGMVGIAMILYALWMFRVWHKQMGPTPPPFFGPDAPAPWFIYSTLGLGITLCVVTCSGHIAAETASGCCLYIYMVFVFLLLMIEAAVTVDVFLNRNWEEDFPEDTTGNFDELKHFLKENFDICKWVGLSVVTVQAVSILLAMILKALGPHPERYHYESDDDYIPDRVPLLKNYVPSPSYVVGDPVYGSKNDAWNIRINSKASR
;
A
#
# COMPACT_ATOMS: atom_id res chain seq x y z
N MET A 1 -21.45 -6.77 -4.00
CA MET A 1 -20.31 -7.18 -4.86
C MET A 1 -19.05 -6.35 -4.60
N THR A 2 -19.11 -5.02 -4.64
CA THR A 2 -17.94 -4.13 -4.44
C THR A 2 -17.20 -4.31 -3.11
N ARG A 3 -17.92 -4.55 -2.00
CA ARG A 3 -17.30 -4.82 -0.69
C ARG A 3 -16.48 -6.12 -0.69
N MET A 4 -17.06 -7.22 -1.19
CA MET A 4 -16.38 -8.51 -1.30
C MET A 4 -15.15 -8.44 -2.22
N ALA A 5 -15.29 -7.77 -3.37
CA ALA A 5 -14.18 -7.55 -4.30
C ALA A 5 -13.05 -6.78 -3.62
N ARG A 6 -13.37 -5.74 -2.82
CA ARG A 6 -12.36 -4.98 -2.07
C ARG A 6 -11.63 -5.85 -1.05
N SER A 7 -12.35 -6.57 -0.20
CA SER A 7 -11.74 -7.45 0.81
C SER A 7 -10.85 -8.50 0.16
N CYS A 8 -11.26 -9.03 -1.00
CA CYS A 8 -10.44 -9.93 -1.81
C CYS A 8 -9.15 -9.25 -2.28
N MET A 9 -9.24 -8.05 -2.89
CA MET A 9 -8.05 -7.30 -3.33
C MET A 9 -7.11 -6.93 -2.18
N GLN A 10 -7.64 -6.51 -1.04
CA GLN A 10 -6.85 -6.24 0.17
C GLN A 10 -6.13 -7.50 0.66
N SER A 11 -6.82 -8.63 0.71
CA SER A 11 -6.23 -9.91 1.11
C SER A 11 -5.13 -10.34 0.14
N LEU A 12 -5.37 -10.27 -1.17
CA LEU A 12 -4.37 -10.59 -2.19
C LEU A 12 -3.13 -9.69 -2.07
N LEU A 13 -3.32 -8.38 -1.92
CA LEU A 13 -2.22 -7.44 -1.77
C LEU A 13 -1.41 -7.72 -0.51
N LYS A 14 -2.06 -8.08 0.61
CA LYS A 14 -1.37 -8.49 1.85
C LYS A 14 -0.59 -9.80 1.66
N VAL A 15 -1.17 -10.79 0.97
CA VAL A 15 -0.50 -12.07 0.72
C VAL A 15 0.75 -11.88 -0.14
N VAL A 16 0.63 -11.12 -1.23
CA VAL A 16 1.78 -10.82 -2.11
C VAL A 16 2.87 -10.08 -1.34
N ASN A 17 2.53 -9.03 -0.58
CA ASN A 17 3.51 -8.30 0.23
C ASN A 17 4.11 -9.16 1.34
N SER A 18 3.33 -10.04 1.98
CA SER A 18 3.84 -10.96 2.99
C SER A 18 4.87 -11.93 2.42
N ALA A 19 4.63 -12.45 1.20
CA ALA A 19 5.61 -13.29 0.49
C ALA A 19 6.91 -12.52 0.20
N ILE A 20 6.80 -11.29 -0.29
CA ILE A 20 7.96 -10.41 -0.53
C ILE A 20 8.70 -10.12 0.78
N GLY A 21 7.99 -9.88 1.87
CA GLY A 21 8.57 -9.63 3.19
C GLY A 21 9.34 -10.83 3.74
N MET A 22 8.81 -12.04 3.55
CA MET A 22 9.54 -13.27 3.93
C MET A 22 10.87 -13.39 3.18
N VAL A 23 10.89 -13.07 1.87
CA VAL A 23 12.13 -13.02 1.09
C VAL A 23 13.06 -11.94 1.64
N GLY A 24 12.57 -10.74 1.91
CA GLY A 24 13.36 -9.65 2.49
C GLY A 24 14.00 -10.00 3.84
N ILE A 25 13.23 -10.62 4.74
CA ILE A 25 13.73 -11.10 6.04
C ILE A 25 14.80 -12.19 5.85
N ALA A 26 14.56 -13.15 4.95
CA ALA A 26 15.56 -14.20 4.65
C ALA A 26 16.86 -13.60 4.11
N MET A 27 16.78 -12.60 3.23
CA MET A 27 17.95 -11.88 2.71
C MET A 27 18.70 -11.14 3.82
N ILE A 28 18.00 -10.47 4.73
CA ILE A 28 18.63 -9.79 5.88
C ILE A 28 19.33 -10.80 6.78
N LEU A 29 18.65 -11.90 7.14
CA LEU A 29 19.24 -12.95 7.99
C LEU A 29 20.48 -13.57 7.34
N TYR A 30 20.42 -13.85 6.03
CA TYR A 30 21.55 -14.36 5.27
C TYR A 30 22.71 -13.36 5.22
N ALA A 31 22.44 -12.07 4.96
CA ALA A 31 23.45 -11.03 4.94
C ALA A 31 24.10 -10.84 6.33
N LEU A 32 23.32 -10.88 7.42
CA LEU A 32 23.85 -10.81 8.79
C LEU A 32 24.71 -12.04 9.13
N TRP A 33 24.32 -13.22 8.65
CA TRP A 33 25.12 -14.42 8.79
C TRP A 33 26.46 -14.28 8.03
N MET A 34 26.42 -13.84 6.76
CA MET A 34 27.62 -13.57 5.96
C MET A 34 28.51 -12.51 6.63
N PHE A 35 27.93 -11.42 7.14
CA PHE A 35 28.66 -10.37 7.85
C PHE A 35 29.39 -10.92 9.08
N ARG A 36 28.73 -11.80 9.85
CA ARG A 36 29.37 -12.47 11.00
C ARG A 36 30.52 -13.37 10.58
N VAL A 37 30.37 -14.13 9.49
CA VAL A 37 31.43 -15.01 8.96
C VAL A 37 32.61 -14.17 8.49
N TRP A 38 32.35 -13.13 7.71
CA TRP A 38 33.34 -12.18 7.24
C TRP A 38 34.09 -11.51 8.39
N HIS A 39 33.37 -11.02 9.41
CA HIS A 39 34.00 -10.39 10.57
C HIS A 39 34.90 -11.36 11.36
N LYS A 40 34.51 -12.64 11.48
CA LYS A 40 35.36 -13.68 12.09
C LYS A 40 36.64 -13.93 11.30
N GLN A 41 36.57 -13.91 9.97
CA GLN A 41 37.73 -14.11 9.10
C GLN A 41 38.70 -12.93 9.13
N MET A 42 38.20 -11.70 9.38
CA MET A 42 39.04 -10.52 9.46
C MET A 42 39.94 -10.46 10.71
N GLY A 43 39.55 -11.08 11.83
CA GLY A 43 40.40 -11.26 13.03
C GLY A 43 41.09 -9.98 13.57
N PRO A 44 42.02 -10.11 14.56
CA PRO A 44 42.87 -9.00 15.02
C PRO A 44 44.01 -8.66 14.04
N THR A 45 44.38 -9.62 13.20
CA THR A 45 45.39 -9.50 12.14
C THR A 45 44.72 -9.88 10.84
N PRO A 46 44.48 -8.94 9.92
CA PRO A 46 43.92 -9.29 8.63
C PRO A 46 44.86 -10.27 7.91
N PRO A 47 44.32 -11.27 7.18
CA PRO A 47 45.12 -12.11 6.29
C PRO A 47 45.98 -11.23 5.36
N PRO A 48 47.14 -11.70 4.85
CA PRO A 48 47.99 -10.90 3.96
C PRO A 48 47.30 -10.40 2.68
N PHE A 49 46.11 -10.93 2.36
CA PHE A 49 45.24 -10.49 1.26
C PHE A 49 44.29 -9.34 1.61
N PHE A 50 44.11 -9.02 2.90
CA PHE A 50 43.26 -7.92 3.38
C PHE A 50 44.17 -6.77 3.85
N GLY A 51 44.77 -6.06 2.90
CA GLY A 51 45.47 -4.81 3.19
C GLY A 51 44.52 -3.71 3.69
N PRO A 52 45.05 -2.53 4.05
CA PRO A 52 44.25 -1.32 4.33
C PRO A 52 43.27 -0.94 3.21
N ASP A 53 43.53 -1.44 1.99
CA ASP A 53 42.78 -1.19 0.76
C ASP A 53 41.83 -2.35 0.39
N ALA A 54 41.52 -3.26 1.32
CA ALA A 54 40.62 -4.37 1.01
C ALA A 54 39.23 -3.85 0.60
N PRO A 55 38.69 -4.28 -0.55
CA PRO A 55 37.42 -3.79 -1.04
C PRO A 55 36.32 -4.10 -0.01
N ALA A 56 35.48 -3.10 0.26
CA ALA A 56 34.32 -3.28 1.12
C ALA A 56 33.51 -4.50 0.63
N PRO A 57 32.94 -5.33 1.53
CA PRO A 57 32.20 -6.53 1.16
C PRO A 57 30.86 -6.16 0.51
N TRP A 58 30.95 -5.68 -0.73
CA TRP A 58 29.88 -5.07 -1.49
C TRP A 58 28.69 -6.01 -1.62
N PHE A 59 28.94 -7.31 -1.84
CA PHE A 59 27.89 -8.33 -1.94
C PHE A 59 27.04 -8.44 -0.65
N ILE A 60 27.68 -8.34 0.52
CA ILE A 60 26.99 -8.39 1.82
C ILE A 60 26.12 -7.15 1.98
N TYR A 61 26.65 -5.96 1.68
CA TYR A 61 25.90 -4.71 1.77
C TYR A 61 24.76 -4.62 0.76
N SER A 62 24.97 -5.05 -0.48
CA SER A 62 23.94 -5.10 -1.52
C SER A 62 22.80 -6.04 -1.13
N THR A 63 23.12 -7.24 -0.63
CA THR A 63 22.11 -8.21 -0.16
C THR A 63 21.33 -7.66 1.04
N LEU A 64 22.03 -7.03 1.98
CA LEU A 64 21.40 -6.40 3.15
C LEU A 64 20.48 -5.24 2.75
N GLY A 65 20.97 -4.33 1.89
CA GLY A 65 20.24 -3.17 1.42
C GLY A 65 19.00 -3.55 0.61
N LEU A 66 19.11 -4.56 -0.26
CA LEU A 66 17.98 -5.10 -1.01
C LEU A 66 16.95 -5.72 -0.05
N GLY A 67 17.39 -6.52 0.94
CA GLY A 67 16.49 -7.09 1.95
C GLY A 67 15.75 -6.03 2.77
N ILE A 68 16.43 -4.97 3.22
CA ILE A 68 15.81 -3.85 3.94
C ILE A 68 14.80 -3.14 3.05
N THR A 69 15.14 -2.87 1.79
CA THR A 69 14.22 -2.23 0.83
C THR A 69 12.95 -3.06 0.65
N LEU A 70 13.07 -4.38 0.46
CA LEU A 70 11.91 -5.28 0.35
C LEU A 70 11.04 -5.27 1.61
N CYS A 71 11.64 -5.19 2.80
CA CYS A 71 10.90 -5.02 4.05
C CYS A 71 10.15 -3.68 4.12
N VAL A 72 10.77 -2.58 3.71
CA VAL A 72 10.12 -1.26 3.66
C VAL A 72 8.93 -1.28 2.70
N VAL A 73 9.12 -1.82 1.49
CA VAL A 73 8.03 -1.98 0.52
C VAL A 73 6.91 -2.84 1.09
N THR A 74 7.24 -3.96 1.73
CA THR A 74 6.26 -4.85 2.36
C THR A 74 5.46 -4.15 3.45
N CYS A 75 6.13 -3.46 4.38
CA CYS A 75 5.47 -2.70 5.44
C CYS A 75 4.52 -1.66 4.86
N SER A 76 4.96 -0.90 3.85
CA SER A 76 4.11 0.08 3.17
C SER A 76 2.93 -0.57 2.45
N GLY A 77 3.11 -1.76 1.85
CA GLY A 77 2.06 -2.53 1.19
C GLY A 77 1.00 -3.05 2.15
N HIS A 78 1.40 -3.54 3.33
CA HIS A 78 0.45 -3.90 4.39
C HIS A 78 -0.33 -2.69 4.89
N ILE A 79 0.34 -1.56 5.16
CA ILE A 79 -0.33 -0.31 5.57
C ILE A 79 -1.29 0.17 4.48
N ALA A 80 -0.88 0.13 3.21
CA ALA A 80 -1.71 0.51 2.07
C ALA A 80 -2.94 -0.39 1.92
N ALA A 81 -2.79 -1.71 2.11
CA ALA A 81 -3.88 -2.65 2.04
C ALA A 81 -4.88 -2.49 3.21
N GLU A 82 -4.40 -2.26 4.43
CA GLU A 82 -5.25 -2.05 5.62
C GLU A 82 -5.98 -0.72 5.56
N THR A 83 -5.27 0.36 5.27
CA THR A 83 -5.86 1.70 5.28
C THR A 83 -6.75 1.94 4.07
N ALA A 84 -6.43 1.33 2.92
CA ALA A 84 -7.04 1.62 1.62
C ALA A 84 -7.13 3.13 1.34
N SER A 85 -6.19 3.91 1.90
CA SER A 85 -6.14 5.36 1.73
C SER A 85 -5.42 5.70 0.43
N GLY A 86 -5.87 6.75 -0.26
CA GLY A 86 -5.25 7.17 -1.51
C GLY A 86 -3.76 7.52 -1.37
N CYS A 87 -3.38 8.12 -0.23
CA CYS A 87 -2.00 8.49 0.07
C CYS A 87 -1.10 7.26 0.29
N CYS A 88 -1.50 6.32 1.16
CA CYS A 88 -0.70 5.11 1.43
C CYS A 88 -0.56 4.23 0.18
N LEU A 89 -1.64 4.09 -0.61
CA LEU A 89 -1.59 3.37 -1.89
C LEU A 89 -0.63 4.04 -2.88
N TYR A 90 -0.60 5.37 -2.93
CA TYR A 90 0.32 6.10 -3.80
C TYR A 90 1.78 5.91 -3.37
N ILE A 91 2.09 6.06 -2.08
CA ILE A 91 3.44 5.84 -1.54
C ILE A 91 3.92 4.42 -1.88
N TYR A 92 3.07 3.41 -1.66
CA TYR A 92 3.38 2.03 -2.03
C TYR A 92 3.66 1.87 -3.52
N MET A 93 2.79 2.40 -4.40
CA MET A 93 3.00 2.34 -5.85
C MET A 93 4.28 3.05 -6.29
N VAL A 94 4.62 4.18 -5.67
CA VAL A 94 5.89 4.87 -5.94
C VAL A 94 7.08 3.98 -5.58
N PHE A 95 7.07 3.32 -4.41
CA PHE A 95 8.16 2.41 -4.06
C PHE A 95 8.29 1.24 -5.04
N VAL A 96 7.19 0.59 -5.42
CA VAL A 96 7.23 -0.50 -6.41
C VAL A 96 7.70 -0.01 -7.77
N PHE A 97 7.27 1.19 -8.18
CA PHE A 97 7.73 1.80 -9.44
C PHE A 97 9.22 2.15 -9.40
N LEU A 98 9.74 2.66 -8.28
CA LEU A 98 11.17 2.92 -8.12
C LEU A 98 12.00 1.63 -8.22
N LEU A 99 11.51 0.52 -7.66
CA LEU A 99 12.14 -0.79 -7.83
C LEU A 99 12.18 -1.22 -9.31
N LEU A 100 11.05 -1.08 -10.01
CA LEU A 100 10.98 -1.36 -11.45
C LEU A 100 11.97 -0.49 -12.25
N MET A 101 12.09 0.79 -11.90
CA MET A 101 13.03 1.71 -12.57
C MET A 101 14.49 1.34 -12.30
N ILE A 102 14.83 0.92 -11.07
CA ILE A 102 16.17 0.43 -10.74
C ILE A 102 16.48 -0.86 -11.50
N GLU A 103 15.53 -1.81 -11.56
CA GLU A 103 15.70 -3.05 -12.33
C GLU A 103 15.90 -2.77 -13.82
N ALA A 104 15.10 -1.86 -14.39
CA ALA A 104 15.24 -1.44 -15.78
C ALA A 104 16.59 -0.75 -16.02
N ALA A 105 17.03 0.13 -15.12
CA ALA A 105 18.31 0.81 -15.21
C ALA A 105 19.48 -0.19 -15.18
N VAL A 106 19.50 -1.11 -14.21
CA VAL A 106 20.53 -2.16 -14.10
C VAL A 106 20.50 -3.07 -15.33
N THR A 107 19.32 -3.45 -15.80
CA THR A 107 19.19 -4.29 -17.01
C THR A 107 19.77 -3.58 -18.23
N VAL A 108 19.37 -2.33 -18.47
CA VAL A 108 19.87 -1.53 -19.59
C VAL A 108 21.39 -1.32 -19.49
N ASP A 109 21.90 -1.03 -18.30
CA ASP A 109 23.33 -0.85 -18.06
C ASP A 109 24.13 -2.11 -18.40
N VAL A 110 23.72 -3.28 -17.88
CA VAL A 110 24.36 -4.56 -18.19
C VAL A 110 24.29 -4.90 -19.69
N PHE A 111 23.21 -4.52 -20.39
CA PHE A 111 23.07 -4.77 -21.83
C PHE A 111 23.89 -3.81 -22.71
N LEU A 112 24.06 -2.55 -22.31
CA LEU A 112 24.74 -1.52 -23.11
C LEU A 112 26.23 -1.41 -22.78
N ASN A 113 26.60 -1.60 -21.52
CA ASN A 113 27.97 -1.49 -21.06
C ASN A 113 28.71 -2.80 -21.35
N ARG A 114 29.57 -2.80 -22.38
CA ARG A 114 30.41 -3.98 -22.72
C ARG A 114 31.41 -4.36 -21.64
N ASN A 115 31.71 -3.42 -20.73
CA ASN A 115 32.70 -3.56 -19.68
C ASN A 115 32.07 -3.52 -18.28
N TRP A 116 30.77 -3.80 -18.13
CA TRP A 116 30.06 -3.80 -16.84
C TRP A 116 30.75 -4.69 -15.77
N GLU A 117 31.50 -5.69 -16.21
CA GLU A 117 32.27 -6.57 -15.32
C GLU A 117 33.43 -5.85 -14.61
N GLU A 118 33.95 -4.77 -15.19
CA GLU A 118 35.04 -3.96 -14.62
C GLU A 118 34.58 -3.11 -13.42
N ASP A 119 33.27 -2.95 -13.21
CA ASP A 119 32.70 -2.20 -12.08
C ASP A 119 32.81 -2.97 -10.75
N PHE A 120 33.08 -4.28 -10.79
CA PHE A 120 33.28 -5.10 -9.60
C PHE A 120 34.75 -5.09 -9.16
N PRO A 121 35.03 -5.08 -7.85
CA PRO A 121 36.39 -5.23 -7.36
C PRO A 121 36.97 -6.60 -7.78
N GLU A 122 38.29 -6.64 -7.99
CA GLU A 122 39.01 -7.83 -8.42
C GLU A 122 38.78 -9.00 -7.44
N ASP A 123 38.23 -10.11 -7.94
CA ASP A 123 37.95 -11.30 -7.15
C ASP A 123 39.16 -12.24 -7.14
N THR A 124 39.90 -12.25 -6.03
CA THR A 124 41.03 -13.16 -5.81
C THR A 124 40.61 -14.59 -5.48
N THR A 125 39.32 -14.84 -5.20
CA THR A 125 38.82 -16.15 -4.78
C THR A 125 38.33 -17.04 -5.93
N GLY A 126 38.06 -16.46 -7.11
CA GLY A 126 37.50 -17.17 -8.26
C GLY A 126 36.01 -17.56 -8.12
N ASN A 127 35.37 -17.23 -6.99
CA ASN A 127 33.96 -17.55 -6.74
C ASN A 127 33.03 -16.76 -7.68
N PHE A 128 33.43 -15.55 -8.09
CA PHE A 128 32.65 -14.74 -9.02
C PHE A 128 32.61 -15.36 -10.42
N ASP A 129 33.71 -15.95 -10.88
CA ASP A 129 33.74 -16.66 -12.17
C ASP A 129 32.89 -17.94 -12.14
N GLU A 130 32.87 -18.65 -11.01
CA GLU A 130 31.96 -19.78 -10.80
C GLU A 130 30.49 -19.34 -10.83
N LEU A 131 30.15 -18.22 -10.19
CA LEU A 131 28.81 -17.63 -10.26
C LEU A 131 28.42 -17.28 -11.70
N LYS A 132 29.31 -16.63 -12.46
CA LYS A 132 29.07 -16.31 -13.88
C LYS A 132 28.84 -17.57 -14.70
N HIS A 133 29.64 -18.61 -14.48
CA HIS A 133 29.49 -19.89 -15.15
C HIS A 133 28.10 -20.49 -14.88
N PHE A 134 27.71 -20.54 -13.60
CA PHE A 134 26.39 -21.00 -13.19
C PHE A 134 25.25 -20.20 -13.83
N LEU A 135 25.35 -18.87 -13.86
CA LEU A 135 24.35 -17.99 -14.49
C LEU A 135 24.24 -18.24 -16.00
N LYS A 136 25.36 -18.48 -16.68
CA LYS A 136 25.39 -18.76 -18.12
C LYS A 136 24.78 -20.11 -18.44
N GLU A 137 25.06 -21.13 -17.63
CA GLU A 137 24.47 -22.46 -17.78
C GLU A 137 22.96 -22.48 -17.52
N ASN A 138 22.49 -21.65 -16.58
CA ASN A 138 21.10 -21.61 -16.14
C ASN A 138 20.35 -20.37 -16.63
N PHE A 139 20.82 -19.74 -17.71
CA PHE A 139 20.32 -18.44 -18.16
C PHE A 139 18.81 -18.42 -18.40
N ASP A 140 18.25 -19.51 -18.95
CA ASP A 140 16.80 -19.63 -19.15
C ASP A 140 16.02 -19.55 -17.84
N ILE A 141 16.50 -20.23 -16.78
CA ILE A 141 15.89 -20.18 -15.45
C ILE A 141 16.00 -18.76 -14.89
N CYS A 142 17.18 -18.14 -14.97
CA CYS A 142 17.39 -16.76 -14.52
C CYS A 142 16.45 -15.77 -15.23
N LYS A 143 16.23 -15.94 -16.53
CA LYS A 143 15.29 -15.12 -17.31
C LYS A 143 13.85 -15.28 -16.81
N TRP A 144 13.40 -16.51 -16.56
CA TRP A 144 12.06 -16.74 -16.01
C TRP A 144 11.90 -16.18 -14.59
N VAL A 145 12.95 -16.26 -13.77
CA VAL A 145 12.99 -15.61 -12.45
C VAL A 145 12.84 -14.10 -12.60
N GLY A 146 13.63 -13.46 -13.47
CA GLY A 146 13.52 -12.01 -13.73
C GLY A 146 12.13 -11.61 -14.23
N LEU A 147 11.56 -12.36 -15.18
CA LEU A 147 10.20 -12.11 -15.67
C LEU A 147 9.15 -12.25 -14.56
N SER A 148 9.32 -13.21 -13.64
CA SER A 148 8.42 -13.38 -12.50
C SER A 148 8.46 -12.18 -11.54
N VAL A 149 9.63 -11.60 -11.31
CA VAL A 149 9.79 -10.41 -10.44
C VAL A 149 9.03 -9.22 -11.02
N VAL A 150 9.24 -8.92 -12.31
CA VAL A 150 8.53 -7.83 -13.01
C VAL A 150 7.01 -8.08 -13.01
N THR A 151 6.59 -9.35 -13.19
CA THR A 151 5.17 -9.72 -13.15
C THR A 151 4.56 -9.48 -11.77
N VAL A 152 5.26 -9.86 -10.69
CA VAL A 152 4.81 -9.62 -9.31
C VAL A 152 4.68 -8.12 -9.03
N GLN A 153 5.63 -7.31 -9.49
CA GLN A 153 5.56 -5.85 -9.36
C GLN A 153 4.37 -5.26 -10.13
N ALA A 154 4.14 -5.69 -11.37
CA ALA A 154 3.01 -5.25 -12.18
C ALA A 154 1.66 -5.63 -11.54
N VAL A 155 1.53 -6.87 -11.04
CA VAL A 155 0.35 -7.33 -10.31
C VAL A 155 0.15 -6.52 -9.03
N SER A 156 1.23 -6.20 -8.30
CA SER A 156 1.18 -5.40 -7.08
C SER A 156 0.64 -3.98 -7.32
N ILE A 157 1.13 -3.32 -8.38
CA ILE A 157 0.62 -2.01 -8.82
C ILE A 157 -0.84 -2.12 -9.26
N LEU A 158 -1.20 -3.16 -10.03
CA LEU A 158 -2.55 -3.36 -10.53
C LEU A 158 -3.56 -3.59 -9.38
N LEU A 159 -3.20 -4.41 -8.39
CA LEU A 159 -3.99 -4.61 -7.17
C LEU A 159 -4.17 -3.30 -6.39
N ALA A 160 -3.11 -2.51 -6.22
CA ALA A 160 -3.17 -1.20 -5.55
C ALA A 160 -4.06 -0.20 -6.32
N MET A 161 -3.99 -0.21 -7.66
CA MET A 161 -4.82 0.63 -8.53
C MET A 161 -6.30 0.26 -8.44
N ILE A 162 -6.63 -1.04 -8.48
CA ILE A 162 -8.01 -1.50 -8.29
C ILE A 162 -8.51 -1.11 -6.90
N LEU A 163 -7.69 -1.32 -5.86
CA LEU A 163 -8.06 -0.95 -4.49
C LEU A 163 -8.32 0.56 -4.35
N LYS A 164 -7.51 1.39 -5.01
CA LYS A 164 -7.73 2.85 -5.11
C LYS A 164 -9.02 3.18 -5.84
N ALA A 165 -9.31 2.53 -6.97
CA ALA A 165 -10.51 2.75 -7.76
C ALA A 165 -11.80 2.33 -7.02
N LEU A 166 -11.72 1.32 -6.17
CA LEU A 166 -12.84 0.89 -5.34
C LEU A 166 -13.20 1.93 -4.25
N GLY A 167 -12.32 2.86 -3.91
CA GLY A 167 -12.55 3.95 -2.94
C GLY A 167 -12.51 3.52 -1.45
N PRO A 168 -12.72 4.44 -0.49
CA PRO A 168 -12.72 4.14 0.96
C PRO A 168 -13.94 3.31 1.41
N HIS A 169 -13.89 2.73 2.62
CA HIS A 169 -15.04 2.04 3.22
C HIS A 169 -16.06 3.06 3.76
N PRO A 170 -17.35 2.95 3.40
CA PRO A 170 -18.39 3.81 3.97
C PRO A 170 -18.48 3.71 5.49
N GLU A 171 -18.22 2.52 6.06
CA GLU A 171 -18.31 2.29 7.51
C GLU A 171 -17.20 2.99 8.30
N ARG A 172 -16.01 3.21 7.73
CA ARG A 172 -14.95 3.96 8.41
C ARG A 172 -15.30 5.44 8.53
N TYR A 173 -15.97 6.00 7.51
CA TYR A 173 -16.50 7.36 7.56
C TYR A 173 -17.65 7.52 8.57
N HIS A 174 -18.41 6.45 8.86
CA HIS A 174 -19.56 6.54 9.77
C HIS A 174 -19.19 6.43 11.24
N TYR A 175 -18.01 5.89 11.56
CA TYR A 175 -17.50 5.76 12.94
C TYR A 175 -16.53 6.89 13.36
N GLU A 176 -15.98 7.66 12.42
CA GLU A 176 -15.10 8.81 12.70
C GLU A 176 -15.78 10.19 12.52
N SER A 177 -17.09 10.23 12.24
CA SER A 177 -17.82 11.47 11.96
C SER A 177 -18.73 11.90 13.11
N ASP A 178 -18.16 12.07 14.30
CA ASP A 178 -18.73 12.96 15.32
C ASP A 178 -18.10 14.38 15.27
N ASP A 179 -17.14 14.62 14.37
CA ASP A 179 -16.61 15.96 14.09
C ASP A 179 -16.73 16.30 12.59
N ASP A 180 -17.28 17.48 12.33
CA ASP A 180 -17.66 18.06 11.05
C ASP A 180 -16.67 17.89 9.89
N TYR A 181 -17.07 17.13 8.87
CA TYR A 181 -16.66 17.40 7.49
C TYR A 181 -17.73 16.94 6.50
N ILE A 182 -18.58 17.88 6.07
CA ILE A 182 -19.50 17.68 4.96
C ILE A 182 -18.68 17.33 3.71
N PRO A 183 -18.88 16.17 3.06
CA PRO A 183 -18.25 15.92 1.77
C PRO A 183 -18.99 16.75 0.72
N ASP A 184 -18.34 17.80 0.26
CA ASP A 184 -18.84 18.74 -0.75
C ASP A 184 -18.84 18.10 -2.15
N ARG A 185 -19.69 17.08 -2.33
CA ARG A 185 -20.03 16.47 -3.62
C ARG A 185 -21.53 16.21 -3.69
N VAL A 186 -22.29 17.28 -3.64
CA VAL A 186 -23.69 17.30 -4.08
C VAL A 186 -23.74 17.36 -5.62
N PRO A 187 -24.44 16.45 -6.31
CA PRO A 187 -24.82 16.67 -7.70
C PRO A 187 -25.86 17.80 -7.75
N LEU A 188 -25.46 18.96 -8.25
CA LEU A 188 -26.26 20.19 -8.35
C LEU A 188 -27.40 20.12 -9.39
N LEU A 189 -28.27 19.10 -9.34
CA LEU A 189 -29.65 19.18 -9.86
C LEU A 189 -30.40 17.86 -9.59
N LYS A 190 -31.20 17.80 -8.52
CA LYS A 190 -32.35 16.88 -8.49
C LYS A 190 -33.47 17.47 -7.65
N ASN A 191 -34.29 18.29 -8.32
CA ASN A 191 -35.69 18.62 -8.01
C ASN A 191 -36.11 18.46 -6.55
N TYR A 192 -35.91 19.51 -5.75
CA TYR A 192 -36.58 19.65 -4.46
C TYR A 192 -37.87 20.47 -4.66
N VAL A 193 -39.01 19.82 -4.47
CA VAL A 193 -40.32 20.49 -4.30
C VAL A 193 -40.57 20.54 -2.78
N PRO A 194 -40.66 21.73 -2.15
CA PRO A 194 -40.99 21.82 -0.74
C PRO A 194 -42.47 21.51 -0.51
N SER A 195 -42.75 20.50 0.32
CA SER A 195 -44.08 20.27 0.94
C SER A 195 -44.27 21.28 2.09
N PRO A 196 -45.44 21.93 2.27
CA PRO A 196 -45.64 22.83 3.41
C PRO A 196 -45.89 22.03 4.69
N SER A 197 -45.12 22.34 5.73
CA SER A 197 -45.19 21.75 7.06
C SER A 197 -46.12 22.53 7.99
N TYR A 198 -47.14 21.81 8.48
CA TYR A 198 -47.90 21.90 9.74
C TYR A 198 -47.79 23.15 10.65
N VAL A 199 -48.95 23.68 11.03
CA VAL A 199 -49.15 24.64 12.15
C VAL A 199 -49.41 23.85 13.43
N VAL A 200 -48.62 24.12 14.48
CA VAL A 200 -48.85 23.64 15.85
C VAL A 200 -49.60 24.72 16.64
N GLY A 201 -50.76 24.35 17.20
CA GLY A 201 -51.47 25.13 18.20
C GLY A 201 -52.57 24.27 18.81
N ASP A 202 -52.44 23.97 20.11
CA ASP A 202 -53.40 23.22 20.94
C ASP A 202 -53.40 23.88 22.34
N PRO A 203 -54.39 23.67 23.23
CA PRO A 203 -55.67 22.98 23.09
C PRO A 203 -56.88 23.76 23.70
N VAL A 204 -58.07 23.12 23.77
CA VAL A 204 -59.04 23.11 24.92
C VAL A 204 -60.51 23.58 24.68
N TYR A 205 -61.43 22.71 25.18
CA TYR A 205 -62.87 22.80 25.54
C TYR A 205 -63.93 22.65 24.42
N GLY A 206 -64.94 21.78 24.51
CA GLY A 206 -65.30 20.84 25.57
C GLY A 206 -66.66 20.15 25.33
N SER A 207 -66.90 19.07 26.07
CA SER A 207 -68.11 18.25 26.08
C SER A 207 -68.65 18.17 27.52
N LYS A 208 -69.83 18.76 27.77
CA LYS A 208 -70.93 18.31 28.66
C LYS A 208 -71.81 19.46 29.17
N ASN A 209 -73.10 19.32 28.83
CA ASN A 209 -74.33 19.42 29.64
C ASN A 209 -74.59 20.52 30.70
N ASP A 210 -75.82 21.05 30.53
CA ASP A 210 -76.83 21.46 31.51
C ASP A 210 -76.89 22.90 32.04
N ALA A 211 -78.15 23.32 32.18
CA ALA A 211 -78.71 24.41 32.97
C ALA A 211 -78.83 25.82 32.32
N TRP A 212 -80.05 26.07 31.84
CA TRP A 212 -80.90 27.22 32.22
C TRP A 212 -80.23 28.60 32.33
N ASN A 213 -80.57 29.52 31.41
CA ASN A 213 -81.38 30.68 31.78
C ASN A 213 -81.99 31.42 30.58
N ILE A 214 -83.23 31.81 30.81
CA ILE A 214 -84.22 32.48 29.97
C ILE A 214 -83.90 33.98 29.87
N ARG A 215 -84.02 34.60 28.68
CA ARG A 215 -84.88 35.79 28.38
C ARG A 215 -84.42 36.62 27.18
N ILE A 216 -85.38 36.81 26.26
CA ILE A 216 -85.85 38.09 25.65
C ILE A 216 -84.77 38.87 24.86
N ASN A 217 -84.86 39.03 23.54
CA ASN A 217 -85.96 39.73 22.88
C ASN A 217 -86.06 39.38 21.39
N SER A 218 -87.28 39.20 20.92
CA SER A 218 -87.66 39.06 19.53
C SER A 218 -87.69 40.42 18.81
N LYS A 219 -87.30 40.39 17.53
CA LYS A 219 -87.78 41.20 16.40
C LYS A 219 -88.29 42.63 16.69
N ALA A 220 -87.68 43.60 16.02
CA ALA A 220 -88.43 44.68 15.39
C ALA A 220 -88.09 44.73 13.90
N SER A 221 -89.08 44.39 13.08
CA SER A 221 -89.15 44.72 11.66
C SER A 221 -90.18 45.83 11.54
N ARG A 222 -89.75 47.04 11.16
CA ARG A 222 -90.39 47.90 10.16
C ARG A 222 -89.57 49.17 9.97
#